data_AF-A0A2G6G5G9-F1
#
_entry.id   AF-A0A2G6G5G9-F1
#
_cell.length_a   1.000
_cell.length_b   1.000
_cell.length_c   1.000
_cell.angle_alpha   90.00
_cell.angle_beta   90.00
_cell.angle_gamma   90.00
#
_symmetry.space_group_name_H-M   'P 1'
#
loop_
_entity.id
_entity.type
_entity.pdbx_description
1 polymer ?
#
loop_
_entity_poly.entity_id
_entity_poly.type
_entity_poly.pdbx_seq_one_letter_code
_entity_poly.pdbx_strand_id
1 'polypeptide(L)'
;RFDEIDRWNAIALNEHEFDEDVCNLCVQRCPIEIRLAQCEAGNPPAGNPLQCPPASAIQLTAGDDVNGQATFMPEILEGCVGCGACEMVCPVQPAAIQVDFEHRMGGHA
;
A
#
# COMPACT_ATOMS: atom_id res chain seq x y z
N ARG A 1 -2.08 -14.42 11.57
CA ARG A 1 -2.38 -14.30 10.11
C ARG A 1 -1.29 -14.91 9.24
N PHE A 2 -0.01 -14.89 9.65
CA PHE A 2 1.08 -15.54 8.92
C PHE A 2 1.53 -16.87 9.53
N ASP A 3 0.88 -17.30 10.60
CA ASP A 3 1.26 -18.49 11.38
C ASP A 3 1.07 -19.80 10.58
N GLU A 4 0.24 -19.75 9.54
CA GLU A 4 -0.09 -20.86 8.65
C GLU A 4 0.76 -20.89 7.37
N ILE A 5 1.63 -19.89 7.17
CA ILE A 5 2.43 -19.74 5.95
C ILE A 5 3.84 -20.28 6.19
N ASP A 6 4.34 -21.11 5.27
CA ASP A 6 5.73 -21.57 5.29
C ASP A 6 6.69 -20.40 5.02
N ARG A 7 7.14 -19.77 6.11
CA ARG A 7 8.05 -18.62 6.08
C ARG A 7 9.45 -18.94 5.54
N TRP A 8 9.79 -20.21 5.34
CA TRP A 8 11.12 -20.60 4.85
C TRP A 8 11.21 -20.63 3.34
N ASN A 9 10.06 -20.72 2.66
CA ASN A 9 9.97 -20.69 1.21
C ASN A 9 9.27 -19.39 0.79
N ALA A 10 10.04 -18.46 0.22
CA ALA A 10 9.49 -17.19 -0.24
C ALA A 10 8.48 -17.43 -1.39
N ILE A 11 7.31 -16.81 -1.28
CA ILE A 11 6.28 -16.81 -2.32
C ILE A 11 6.30 -15.43 -2.98
N ALA A 12 6.29 -15.40 -4.32
CA ALA A 12 6.21 -14.16 -5.07
C ALA A 12 4.83 -13.52 -4.87
N LEU A 13 4.80 -12.35 -4.22
CA LEU A 13 3.55 -11.69 -3.85
C LEU A 13 2.76 -11.20 -5.07
N ASN A 14 3.45 -10.83 -6.15
CA ASN A 14 2.87 -10.41 -7.43
C ASN A 14 2.32 -11.59 -8.25
N GLU A 15 2.65 -12.83 -7.92
CA GLU A 15 2.15 -14.05 -8.58
C GLU A 15 0.98 -14.69 -7.81
N HIS A 16 0.62 -14.15 -6.65
CA HIS A 16 -0.51 -14.60 -5.86
C HIS A 16 -1.81 -14.03 -6.43
N GLU A 17 -2.81 -14.87 -6.70
CA GLU A 17 -4.14 -14.41 -7.11
C GLU A 17 -4.86 -13.74 -5.94
N PHE A 18 -5.32 -12.50 -6.14
CA PHE A 18 -6.09 -11.76 -5.15
C PHE A 18 -7.54 -11.70 -5.62
N ASP A 19 -8.42 -12.44 -4.95
CA ASP A 19 -9.87 -12.46 -5.21
C ASP A 19 -10.54 -11.32 -4.40
N GLU A 20 -10.46 -10.09 -4.93
CA GLU A 20 -11.03 -8.89 -4.31
C GLU A 20 -11.92 -8.16 -5.33
N ASP A 21 -13.12 -7.74 -4.92
CA ASP A 21 -14.07 -7.02 -5.79
C ASP A 21 -13.52 -5.67 -6.30
N VAL A 22 -12.62 -5.06 -5.52
CA VAL A 22 -11.91 -3.82 -5.86
C VAL A 22 -10.42 -4.03 -5.63
N CYS A 23 -9.62 -3.79 -6.67
CA CYS A 23 -8.16 -3.81 -6.55
C CYS A 23 -7.69 -2.66 -5.64
N ASN A 24 -7.45 -2.96 -4.36
CA ASN A 24 -7.02 -2.01 -3.33
C ASN A 24 -5.75 -2.47 -2.59
N LEU A 25 -4.99 -3.39 -3.18
CA LEU A 25 -3.83 -4.03 -2.55
C LEU A 25 -2.77 -3.03 -2.10
N CYS A 26 -2.55 -1.95 -2.88
CA CYS A 26 -1.61 -0.88 -2.52
C CYS A 26 -2.00 -0.17 -1.22
N VAL A 27 -3.29 0.03 -0.96
CA VAL A 27 -3.80 0.62 0.29
C VAL A 27 -3.74 -0.42 1.41
N GLN A 28 -4.26 -1.62 1.18
CA GLN A 28 -4.28 -2.69 2.17
C GLN A 28 -2.88 -3.11 2.66
N ARG A 29 -1.84 -2.96 1.84
CA ARG A 29 -0.46 -3.36 2.15
C ARG A 29 0.47 -2.18 2.41
N CYS A 30 -0.05 -0.95 2.38
CA CYS A 30 0.72 0.21 2.81
C CYS A 30 1.01 0.09 4.31
N PRO A 31 2.29 0.11 4.74
CA PRO A 31 2.63 0.00 6.16
C PRO A 31 2.12 1.20 6.98
N ILE A 32 1.91 2.36 6.36
CA ILE A 32 1.34 3.54 7.02
C ILE A 32 -0.15 3.33 7.31
N GLU A 33 -0.93 2.92 6.31
CA GLU A 33 -2.37 2.67 6.49
C GLU A 33 -2.64 1.53 7.48
N ILE A 34 -1.85 0.46 7.45
CA ILE A 34 -1.96 -0.64 8.43
C ILE A 34 -1.77 -0.11 9.86
N ARG A 35 -0.80 0.79 10.07
CA ARG A 35 -0.49 1.34 11.39
C ARG A 35 -1.52 2.38 11.84
N LEU A 36 -2.04 3.19 10.92
CA LEU A 36 -3.14 4.10 11.19
C LEU A 36 -4.40 3.33 11.61
N ALA A 37 -4.80 2.31 10.84
CA ALA A 37 -5.95 1.46 11.19
C ALA A 37 -5.77 0.78 12.56
N GLN A 38 -4.56 0.31 12.86
CA GLN A 38 -4.21 -0.24 14.18
C GLN A 38 -4.40 0.82 15.31
N CYS A 39 -4.02 2.07 15.07
CA CYS A 39 -4.18 3.16 16.02
C CYS A 39 -5.63 3.62 16.18
N GLU A 40 -6.39 3.73 15.09
CA GLU A 40 -7.82 4.05 15.11
C GLU A 40 -8.64 2.99 15.87
N ALA A 41 -8.22 1.72 15.78
CA ALA A 41 -8.80 0.63 16.57
C ALA A 41 -8.40 0.65 18.06
N GLY A 42 -7.64 1.65 18.52
CA GLY A 42 -7.20 1.79 19.91
C GLY A 42 -6.04 0.87 20.33
N ASN A 43 -5.35 0.25 19.37
CA ASN A 43 -4.32 -0.75 19.63
C ASN A 43 -2.93 -0.30 19.13
N PRO A 44 -2.38 0.85 19.57
CA PRO A 44 -1.18 1.42 18.95
C PRO A 44 0.02 0.45 18.94
N PRO A 45 0.97 0.61 18.01
CA PRO A 45 2.13 -0.28 17.89
C PRO A 45 2.91 -0.36 19.20
N ALA A 46 3.14 -1.59 19.69
CA ALA A 46 3.77 -1.87 20.98
C ALA A 46 3.10 -1.15 22.18
N GLY A 47 1.82 -0.79 22.08
CA GLY A 47 1.09 -0.04 23.10
C GLY A 47 1.53 1.43 23.21
N ASN A 48 2.31 1.95 22.26
CA ASN A 48 2.85 3.31 22.31
C ASN A 48 2.21 4.21 21.23
N PRO A 49 1.37 5.20 21.62
CA PRO A 49 0.75 6.13 20.68
C PRO A 49 1.74 6.95 19.83
N LEU A 50 2.98 7.12 20.29
CA LEU A 50 4.02 7.83 19.52
C LEU A 50 4.51 7.05 18.30
N GLN A 51 4.09 5.79 18.14
CA GLN A 51 4.35 4.99 16.95
C GLN A 51 3.21 5.03 15.93
N CYS A 52 2.14 5.80 16.20
CA CYS A 52 1.08 6.04 15.24
C CYS A 52 1.58 7.00 14.15
N PRO A 53 1.36 6.70 12.86
CA PRO A 53 1.68 7.65 11.81
C PRO A 53 0.85 8.94 11.98
N PRO A 54 1.43 10.10 11.67
CA PRO A 54 0.74 11.39 11.83
C PRO A 54 -0.27 11.69 10.71
N ALA A 55 -0.14 11.05 9.55
CA ALA A 55 -0.99 11.25 8.38
C ALA A 55 -1.04 10.00 7.50
N SER A 56 -2.13 9.85 6.73
CA SER A 56 -2.26 8.81 5.70
C SER A 56 -1.27 9.01 4.57
N ALA A 57 -0.82 7.89 4.00
CA ALA A 57 0.10 7.82 2.88
C ALA A 57 -0.60 7.60 1.53
N ILE A 58 -1.76 6.93 1.52
CA ILE A 58 -2.43 6.55 0.27
C ILE A 58 -3.92 6.32 0.50
N GLN A 59 -4.75 6.68 -0.48
CA GLN A 59 -6.17 6.34 -0.52
C GLN A 59 -6.61 5.92 -1.92
N LEU A 60 -7.81 5.36 -2.04
CA LEU A 60 -8.48 5.17 -3.33
C LEU A 60 -9.50 6.29 -3.55
N THR A 61 -9.41 6.94 -4.69
CA THR A 61 -10.44 7.87 -5.19
C THR A 61 -11.24 7.20 -6.29
N ALA A 62 -12.54 7.50 -6.36
CA ALA A 62 -13.38 7.05 -7.46
C ALA A 62 -12.95 7.75 -8.75
N GLY A 63 -12.72 6.97 -9.80
CA GLY A 63 -12.50 7.48 -11.15
C GLY A 63 -13.80 7.54 -11.95
N ASP A 64 -13.67 7.67 -13.27
CA ASP A 64 -14.81 7.66 -14.18
C ASP A 64 -15.41 6.25 -14.33
N ASP A 65 -16.71 6.18 -14.57
CA ASP A 65 -17.37 4.92 -14.94
C ASP A 65 -16.88 4.47 -16.33
N VAL A 66 -16.36 3.24 -16.40
CA VAL A 66 -15.99 2.60 -17.66
C VAL A 66 -16.97 1.45 -17.91
N ASN A 67 -17.86 1.62 -18.90
CA ASN A 67 -18.88 0.62 -19.28
C ASN A 67 -19.78 0.16 -18.11
N GLY A 68 -20.13 1.07 -17.19
CA GLY A 68 -20.96 0.77 -16.02
C GLY A 68 -20.22 0.09 -14.86
N GLN A 69 -18.89 0.05 -14.91
CA GLN A 69 -18.05 -0.39 -13.82
C GLN A 69 -17.34 0.82 -13.20
N ALA A 70 -17.53 1.00 -11.89
CA ALA A 70 -16.82 2.02 -11.14
C ALA A 70 -15.32 1.74 -11.17
N THR A 71 -14.53 2.74 -11.55
CA THR A 71 -13.08 2.65 -11.49
C THR A 71 -12.56 3.31 -10.22
N PHE A 72 -11.38 2.88 -9.77
CA PHE A 72 -10.71 3.44 -8.62
C PHE A 72 -9.26 3.74 -8.99
N MET A 73 -8.76 4.89 -8.54
CA MET A 73 -7.39 5.30 -8.76
C MET A 73 -6.72 5.59 -7.41
N PRO A 74 -5.50 5.08 -7.16
CA PRO A 74 -4.79 5.42 -5.94
C PRO A 74 -4.28 6.86 -5.98
N GLU A 75 -4.48 7.58 -4.88
CA GLU A 75 -3.93 8.91 -4.64
C GLU A 75 -2.88 8.82 -3.53
N ILE A 76 -1.69 9.36 -3.81
CA ILE A 76 -0.57 9.41 -2.84
C ILE A 76 -0.73 10.66 -1.98
N LEU A 77 -0.71 10.48 -0.66
CA LEU A 77 -0.90 11.52 0.35
C LEU A 77 0.41 11.83 1.08
N GLU A 78 0.38 12.85 1.95
CA GLU A 78 1.55 13.40 2.64
C GLU A 78 2.29 12.41 3.56
N GLY A 79 1.62 11.37 4.05
CA GLY A 79 2.22 10.32 4.87
C GLY A 79 3.09 9.32 4.10
N CYS A 80 3.18 9.43 2.77
CA CYS A 80 3.96 8.50 1.96
C CYS A 80 5.46 8.65 2.20
N VAL A 81 6.11 7.56 2.62
CA VAL A 81 7.55 7.51 2.90
C VAL A 81 8.39 6.93 1.75
N GLY A 82 7.74 6.58 0.64
CA GLY A 82 8.37 5.96 -0.54
C GLY A 82 9.00 4.60 -0.24
N CYS A 83 8.30 3.74 0.50
CA CYS A 83 8.82 2.42 0.90
C CYS A 83 8.77 1.35 -0.21
N GLY A 84 8.07 1.59 -1.32
CA GLY A 84 7.95 0.64 -2.44
C GLY A 84 6.95 -0.50 -2.22
N ALA A 85 6.25 -0.58 -1.08
CA ALA A 85 5.29 -1.66 -0.83
C ALA A 85 4.16 -1.72 -1.88
N CYS A 86 3.68 -0.56 -2.35
CA CYS A 86 2.66 -0.46 -3.40
C CYS A 86 3.15 -0.97 -4.76
N GLU A 87 4.41 -0.72 -5.10
CA GLU A 87 5.03 -1.22 -6.34
C GLU A 87 5.22 -2.74 -6.27
N MET A 88 5.69 -3.25 -5.13
CA MET A 88 5.94 -4.68 -4.91
C MET A 88 4.67 -5.55 -4.84
N VAL A 89 3.56 -5.00 -4.32
CA VAL A 89 2.29 -5.73 -4.21
C VAL A 89 1.46 -5.67 -5.48
N CYS A 90 1.77 -4.75 -6.41
CA CYS A 90 0.95 -4.56 -7.59
C CYS A 90 1.03 -5.79 -8.51
N PRO A 91 -0.11 -6.43 -8.85
CA PRO A 91 -0.09 -7.65 -9.66
C PRO A 91 0.05 -7.38 -11.17
N VAL A 92 -0.10 -6.12 -11.61
CA VAL A 92 -0.02 -5.75 -13.03
C VAL A 92 1.38 -5.31 -13.43
N GLN A 93 1.71 -5.46 -14.71
CA GLN A 93 2.97 -5.01 -15.31
C GLN A 93 2.72 -4.00 -16.44
N PRO A 94 3.27 -2.77 -16.36
CA PRO A 94 4.02 -2.19 -15.23
C PRO A 94 3.13 -1.98 -14.00
N ALA A 95 3.76 -1.89 -12.82
CA ALA A 95 3.03 -1.59 -11.59
C ALA A 95 2.29 -0.25 -11.71
N ALA A 96 1.07 -0.18 -11.16
CA ALA A 96 0.23 1.03 -11.23
C ALA A 96 0.85 2.23 -10.50
N ILE A 97 1.72 1.97 -9.51
CA ILE A 97 2.52 2.98 -8.82
C ILE A 97 3.97 2.51 -8.90
N GLN A 98 4.86 3.41 -9.28
CA GLN A 98 6.31 3.20 -9.29
C GLN A 98 6.96 4.24 -8.38
N VAL A 99 7.82 3.78 -7.47
CA VAL A 99 8.57 4.69 -6.60
C VAL A 99 9.84 5.12 -7.32
N ASP A 100 9.90 6.41 -7.67
CA ASP A 100 11.12 7.00 -8.22
C ASP A 100 12.14 7.25 -7.08
N PHE A 101 13.16 6.39 -7.03
CA PHE A 101 14.27 6.53 -6.08
C PHE A 101 15.34 7.53 -6.55
N GLU A 102 15.41 7.83 -7.85
CA GLU A 102 16.39 8.76 -8.41
C GLU A 102 16.06 10.20 -8.02
N HIS A 103 14.77 10.52 -7.88
CA HIS A 103 14.33 11.82 -7.38
C HIS A 103 14.69 12.09 -5.90
N ARG A 104 14.96 11.06 -5.09
CA ARG A 104 15.23 11.19 -3.64
C ARG A 104 16.69 11.45 -3.28
N MET A 105 17.61 11.16 -4.19
CA MET A 105 19.05 11.30 -3.99
C MET A 105 19.60 12.54 -4.71
N GLY A 106 18.92 13.68 -4.59
CA GLY A 106 19.42 14.98 -5.04
C GLY A 106 19.99 14.95 -6.46
N GLY A 107 19.11 14.94 -7.46
CA GLY A 107 19.48 15.28 -8.84
C GLY A 107 19.99 16.71 -8.93
N HIS A 108 21.27 16.90 -8.57
CA HIS A 108 22.11 17.92 -9.16
C HIS A 108 22.70 17.30 -10.42
N ALA A 109 22.08 17.61 -11.56
CA ALA A 109 22.81 17.82 -12.79
C ALA A 109 23.51 19.19 -12.72
#